data_AF-G9K9P6-F1
#
_entry.id   AF-G9K9P6-F1
#
_cell.length_a   1.000
_cell.length_b   1.000
_cell.length_c   1.000
_cell.angle_alpha   90.00
_cell.angle_beta   90.00
_cell.angle_gamma   90.00
#
_symmetry.space_group_name_H-M   'P 1'
#
loop_
_entity.id
_entity.type
_entity.pdbx_description
1 polymer ?
#
loop_
_entity_poly.entity_id
_entity_poly.type
_entity_poly.pdbx_seq_one_letter_code
_entity_poly.pdbx_strand_id
1 'polypeptide(L)' 'AAARCRCRQPQPFLLACLHGGAGGPEPLSHFEVEVCQLPRPGLRGVLFRRVAGTALAFRTLVTRISNDLEL' A
#
# COMPACT_ATOMS: atom_id res chain seq x y z
N ALA A 1 -9.90 7.82 9.62
CA ALA A 1 -9.73 6.58 10.41
C ALA A 1 -8.63 5.77 9.74
N ALA A 2 -7.48 5.60 10.40
CA ALA A 2 -6.30 5.00 9.81
C ALA A 2 -6.60 3.58 9.25
N ALA A 3 -6.16 3.32 8.02
CA ALA A 3 -6.24 1.98 7.45
C ALA A 3 -5.43 1.01 8.34
N ARG A 4 -6.10 0.07 9.00
CA ARG A 4 -5.46 -0.97 9.84
C ARG A 4 -4.76 -1.99 8.94
N CYS A 5 -3.58 -1.65 8.44
CA CYS A 5 -2.74 -2.53 7.64
C CYS A 5 -1.72 -3.24 8.52
N ARG A 6 -1.49 -4.53 8.27
CA ARG A 6 -0.38 -5.30 8.85
C ARG A 6 0.76 -5.28 7.85
N CYS A 7 1.87 -4.63 8.17
CA CYS A 7 3.01 -4.52 7.27
C CYS A 7 4.26 -5.17 7.86
N ARG A 8 5.09 -5.76 6.98
CA ARG A 8 6.43 -6.25 7.27
C ARG A 8 7.39 -5.59 6.28
N GLN A 9 8.64 -5.35 6.69
CA GLN A 9 9.69 -4.85 5.81
C GLN A 9 10.59 -6.02 5.37
N PRO A 10 10.39 -6.61 4.18
CA PRO A 10 11.26 -7.67 3.67
C PRO A 10 12.63 -7.17 3.19
N GLN A 11 12.72 -5.93 2.69
CA GLN A 11 13.93 -5.35 2.09
C GLN A 11 14.04 -3.84 2.41
N PRO A 12 15.21 -3.21 2.26
CA PRO A 12 15.35 -1.76 2.39
C PRO A 12 14.39 -1.06 1.42
N PHE A 13 13.63 -0.08 1.94
CA PHE A 13 12.67 0.72 1.16
C PHE A 13 11.50 -0.05 0.54
N LEU A 14 11.23 -1.29 0.95
CA LEU A 14 10.10 -2.11 0.52
C LEU A 14 9.30 -2.61 1.72
N LEU A 15 7.99 -2.35 1.73
CA LEU A 15 7.03 -2.88 2.70
C LEU A 15 6.08 -3.87 2.00
N ALA A 16 5.85 -5.02 2.61
CA ALA A 16 4.78 -5.95 2.25
C ALA A 16 3.63 -5.77 3.26
N CYS A 17 2.45 -5.39 2.77
CA CYS A 17 1.30 -4.99 3.57
C CYS A 17 0.06 -5.82 3.25
N LEU A 18 -0.69 -6.15 4.30
CA LEU A 18 -1.94 -6.89 4.23
C LEU A 18 -3.04 -6.11 4.93
N HIS A 19 -4.17 -5.97 4.25
CA HIS A 19 -5.37 -5.33 4.75
C HIS A 19 -6.59 -6.23 4.53
N GLY A 20 -7.53 -6.23 5.49
CA GLY A 20 -8.68 -7.12 5.47
C GLY A 20 -8.28 -8.60 5.63
N GLY A 21 -9.21 -9.51 5.31
CA GLY A 21 -8.98 -10.95 5.43
C GLY A 21 -9.72 -11.63 6.58
N ALA A 22 -9.56 -12.96 6.63
CA ALA A 22 -10.47 -13.96 7.20
C ALA A 22 -11.38 -13.47 8.35
N GLY A 23 -12.65 -13.21 8.01
CA GLY A 23 -13.74 -12.93 8.95
C GLY A 23 -14.16 -11.46 9.08
N GLY A 24 -13.42 -10.52 8.49
CA GLY A 24 -13.78 -9.08 8.50
C GLY A 24 -14.66 -8.64 7.33
N PRO A 25 -15.30 -7.45 7.42
CA PRO A 25 -16.12 -6.89 6.34
C PRO A 25 -15.30 -6.40 5.14
N GLU A 26 -14.02 -6.09 5.36
CA GLU A 26 -13.15 -5.55 4.31
C GLU A 26 -12.50 -6.66 3.48
N PRO A 27 -12.53 -6.55 2.14
CA PRO A 27 -11.93 -7.52 1.24
C PRO A 27 -10.41 -7.61 1.43
N LEU A 28 -9.88 -8.83 1.32
CA LEU A 28 -8.44 -9.08 1.39
C LEU A 28 -7.71 -8.27 0.31
N SER A 29 -6.72 -7.48 0.75
CA SER A 29 -5.80 -6.73 -0.11
C SER A 29 -4.36 -6.99 0.37
N HIS A 30 -3.58 -7.70 -0.43
CA HIS A 30 -2.14 -7.89 -0.21
C HIS A 30 -1.39 -7.07 -1.26
N PHE A 31 -0.49 -6.21 -0.80
CA PHE A 31 0.21 -5.27 -1.65
C PHE A 31 1.60 -4.95 -1.11
N GLU A 32 2.46 -4.50 -1.99
CA GLU A 32 3.77 -3.96 -1.65
C GLU A 32 3.79 -2.45 -1.82
N VAL A 33 4.63 -1.80 -1.04
CA VAL A 33 4.87 -0.37 -1.08
C VAL A 33 6.38 -0.16 -1.12
N GLU A 34 6.87 0.48 -2.18
CA GLU A 34 8.29 0.78 -2.32
C GLU A 34 8.55 2.27 -2.55
N VAL A 35 9.70 2.74 -2.08
CA VAL A 35 10.18 4.10 -2.40
C VAL A 35 10.97 4.05 -3.71
N CYS A 36 10.51 4.77 -4.72
CA CYS A 36 11.14 4.81 -6.04
C CYS A 36 11.76 6.18 -6.33
N GLN A 37 12.76 6.22 -7.21
CA GLN A 37 13.30 7.47 -7.74
C GLN A 37 12.42 7.92 -8.92
N LEU A 38 12.04 9.20 -8.91
CA LEU A 38 11.28 9.77 -10.02
C LEU A 38 12.22 10.27 -11.13
N PRO A 39 11.73 10.43 -12.37
CA PRO A 39 12.52 10.99 -13.46
C PRO A 39 13.05 12.41 -13.18
N ARG A 40 12.43 13.13 -12.23
CA ARG A 40 12.90 14.43 -11.76
C ARG A 40 13.98 14.24 -10.69
N PRO A 41 15.19 14.77 -10.89
CA PRO A 41 16.27 14.64 -9.91
C PRO A 41 15.87 15.15 -8.52
N GLY A 42 16.22 14.39 -7.48
CA GLY A 42 15.96 14.76 -6.09
C GLY A 42 14.54 14.45 -5.58
N LEU A 43 13.59 14.07 -6.46
CA LEU A 43 12.27 13.63 -6.03
C LEU A 43 12.21 12.11 -5.86
N ARG A 44 11.56 11.68 -4.79
CA ARG A 44 11.22 10.28 -4.53
C ARG A 44 9.71 10.11 -4.58
N GLY A 45 9.27 8.97 -5.10
CA GLY A 45 7.87 8.57 -5.14
C GLY A 45 7.62 7.36 -4.25
N VAL A 46 6.34 7.07 -4.03
CA VAL A 46 5.89 5.84 -3.39
C VAL A 46 5.10 5.04 -4.43
N LEU A 47 5.55 3.82 -4.74
CA LEU A 47 4.86 2.92 -5.65
C LEU A 47 4.09 1.87 -4.86
N PHE A 48 2.79 1.76 -5.16
CA PHE A 48 1.92 0.72 -4.62
C PHE A 48 1.74 -0.39 -5.66
N ARG A 49 2.12 -1.62 -5.31
CA ARG A 49 2.01 -2.80 -6.18
C ARG A 49 1.05 -3.82 -5.59
N ARG A 50 -0.03 -4.15 -6.30
CA ARG A 50 -0.97 -5.20 -5.87
C ARG A 50 -0.32 -6.58 -6.03
N VAL A 51 -0.35 -7.38 -4.96
CA VAL A 51 0.08 -8.79 -4.96
C VAL A 51 -1.13 -9.73 -5.01
N ALA A 52 -2.16 -9.51 -4.18
CA ALA A 52 -3.41 -10.29 -4.19
C ALA A 52 -4.62 -9.45 -3.76
N GLY A 53 -5.83 -9.95 -4.04
CA GLY A 53 -7.09 -9.25 -3.80
C GLY A 53 -7.70 -8.62 -5.07
N THR A 54 -8.88 -8.03 -4.94
CA THR A 54 -9.59 -7.43 -6.08
C THR A 54 -9.00 -6.07 -6.48
N ALA A 55 -9.10 -5.71 -7.76
CA ALA A 55 -8.63 -4.41 -8.26
C ALA A 55 -9.34 -3.23 -7.57
N LEU A 56 -10.65 -3.35 -7.36
CA LEU A 56 -11.47 -2.32 -6.75
C LEU A 56 -11.07 -2.09 -5.28
N ALA A 57 -10.98 -3.16 -4.49
CA ALA A 57 -10.54 -3.09 -3.09
C ALA A 57 -9.17 -2.42 -2.95
N PHE A 58 -8.22 -2.87 -3.78
CA PHE A 58 -6.87 -2.31 -3.77
C PHE A 58 -6.86 -0.82 -4.14
N ARG A 59 -7.59 -0.39 -5.17
CA ARG A 59 -7.67 1.03 -5.56
C ARG A 59 -8.27 1.89 -4.45
N THR A 60 -9.40 1.46 -3.87
CA THR A 60 -10.04 2.18 -2.76
C THR A 60 -9.10 2.30 -1.55
N LEU A 61 -8.36 1.24 -1.23
CA LEU A 61 -7.38 1.25 -0.16
C LEU A 61 -6.23 2.23 -0.45
N VAL A 62 -5.62 2.15 -1.64
CA VAL A 62 -4.53 3.05 -2.02
C VAL A 62 -4.98 4.51 -1.99
N THR A 63 -6.19 4.83 -2.48
CA THR A 63 -6.73 6.20 -2.38
C THR A 63 -6.81 6.68 -0.93
N ARG A 64 -7.29 5.83 0.00
CA ARG A 64 -7.33 6.20 1.42
C ARG A 64 -5.94 6.41 2.00
N ILE A 65 -5.00 5.50 1.74
CA ILE A 65 -3.62 5.61 2.22
C ILE A 65 -2.96 6.87 1.66
N SER A 66 -3.12 7.15 0.37
CA SER A 66 -2.54 8.35 -0.27
C SER A 66 -3.12 9.65 0.28
N ASN A 67 -4.39 9.68 0.68
CA ASN A 67 -4.99 10.86 1.30
C ASN A 67 -4.49 11.08 2.73
N ASP A 68 -4.15 10.01 3.45
CA ASP A 68 -3.63 10.07 4.83
C ASP A 68 -2.10 10.31 4.86
N LEU A 69 -1.41 10.13 3.74
CA LEU A 69 0.03 10.36 3.62
C LEU A 69 0.33 11.85 3.39
N GLU A 70 0.94 12.51 4.38
CA GLU A 70 1.53 13.84 4.26
C GLU A 70 2.99 13.70 3.77
N LEU A 71 3.19 13.69 2.45
CA LEU A 71 4.49 13.55 1.76
C LEU A 71 4.99 14.87 1.17
#